data_AF-A0AA46TN38-F1
#
_entry.id   AF-A0AA46TN38-F1
#
_cell.length_a   1.000
_cell.length_b   1.000
_cell.length_c   1.000
_cell.angle_alpha   90.00
_cell.angle_beta   90.00
_cell.angle_gamma   90.00
#
_symmetry.space_group_name_H-M   'P 1'
#
loop_
_entity.id
_entity.type
_entity.pdbx_description
1 polymer ?
#
loop_
_entity_poly.entity_id
_entity_poly.type
_entity_poly.pdbx_seq_one_letter_code
_entity_poly.pdbx_strand_id
1 'polypeptide(L)'
;MADDKANAAEYWKANVRLIFGCLAVWAFVSYGCAILFRPLLAGIPVGGTDLGFWFAQQGSILTFIVLIFFYAWKMNKLDEKFGLGE
;
A
#
# COMPACT_ATOMS: atom_id res chain seq x y z
N MET A 1 -22.37 15.57 22.52
CA MET A 1 -22.87 14.44 21.69
C MET A 1 -22.75 14.68 20.17
N ALA A 2 -22.78 15.92 19.67
CA ALA A 2 -22.51 16.20 18.24
C ALA A 2 -21.00 16.18 17.89
N ASP A 3 -20.15 16.56 18.85
CA ASP A 3 -18.68 16.66 18.69
C ASP A 3 -17.98 15.29 18.51
N ASP A 4 -18.40 14.27 19.27
CA ASP A 4 -17.96 12.87 19.12
C ASP A 4 -18.18 12.30 17.71
N LYS A 5 -19.35 12.61 17.10
CA LYS A 5 -19.69 12.11 15.77
C LYS A 5 -18.85 12.79 14.68
N ALA A 6 -18.51 14.06 14.86
CA ALA A 6 -17.67 14.79 13.91
C ALA A 6 -16.23 14.26 13.90
N ASN A 7 -15.66 13.97 15.09
CA ASN A 7 -14.35 13.35 15.21
C ASN A 7 -14.30 11.91 14.66
N ALA A 8 -15.34 11.11 14.90
CA ALA A 8 -15.44 9.75 14.33
C ALA A 8 -15.53 9.75 12.80
N ALA A 9 -16.22 10.73 12.20
CA ALA A 9 -16.34 10.85 10.75
C ALA A 9 -15.01 11.27 10.09
N GLU A 10 -14.27 12.19 10.70
CA GLU A 10 -12.94 12.60 10.24
C GLU A 10 -11.92 11.45 10.33
N TYR A 11 -11.94 10.69 11.44
CA TYR A 11 -11.11 9.49 11.61
C TYR A 11 -11.42 8.42 10.56
N TRP A 12 -12.70 8.13 10.34
CA TRP A 12 -13.14 7.18 9.31
C TRP A 12 -12.67 7.60 7.92
N LYS A 13 -12.84 8.87 7.57
CA LYS A 13 -12.40 9.42 6.27
C LYS A 13 -10.89 9.32 6.09
N ALA A 14 -10.12 9.56 7.15
CA ALA A 14 -8.67 9.40 7.13
C ALA A 14 -8.24 7.94 6.93
N ASN A 15 -8.88 6.98 7.62
CA ASN A 15 -8.62 5.55 7.43
C ASN A 15 -8.98 5.09 6.02
N VAL A 16 -10.16 5.47 5.51
CA VAL A 16 -10.56 5.14 4.13
C VAL A 16 -9.55 5.71 3.13
N ARG A 17 -9.04 6.92 3.35
CA ARG A 17 -8.01 7.52 2.47
C ARG A 17 -6.68 6.77 2.54
N LEU A 18 -6.29 6.24 3.71
CA LEU A 18 -5.11 5.38 3.84
C LEU A 18 -5.29 4.06 3.10
N ILE A 19 -6.43 3.40 3.25
CA ILE A 19 -6.75 2.15 2.54
C ILE A 19 -6.75 2.39 1.04
N PHE A 20 -7.39 3.45 0.57
CA PHE A 20 -7.44 3.79 -0.86
C PHE A 20 -6.04 4.08 -1.42
N GLY A 21 -5.20 4.77 -0.65
CA GLY A 21 -3.79 4.98 -0.99
C GLY A 21 -3.00 3.67 -1.09
N CYS A 22 -3.21 2.75 -0.14
CA CYS A 22 -2.57 1.44 -0.17
C CYS A 22 -3.01 0.61 -1.38
N LEU A 23 -4.31 0.63 -1.72
CA LEU A 23 -4.85 -0.03 -2.90
C LEU A 23 -4.31 0.56 -4.20
N ALA A 24 -4.16 1.90 -4.28
CA ALA A 24 -3.60 2.57 -5.44
C ALA A 24 -2.12 2.22 -5.64
N VAL A 25 -1.32 2.23 -4.57
CA VAL A 25 0.09 1.82 -4.62
C VAL A 25 0.21 0.33 -4.95
N TRP A 26 -0.63 -0.51 -4.35
CA TRP A 26 -0.68 -1.94 -4.66
C TRP A 26 -0.98 -2.17 -6.15
N ALA A 27 -2.04 -1.56 -6.69
CA ALA A 27 -2.37 -1.66 -8.11
C ALA A 27 -1.25 -1.11 -9.01
N PHE A 28 -0.62 0.01 -8.62
CA PHE A 28 0.50 0.57 -9.37
C PHE A 28 1.72 -0.34 -9.37
N VAL A 29 2.05 -1.01 -8.27
CA VAL A 29 3.22 -1.89 -8.23
C VAL A 29 2.90 -3.24 -8.89
N SER A 30 1.72 -3.81 -8.67
CA SER A 30 1.31 -5.07 -9.30
C SER A 30 1.14 -4.94 -10.82
N TYR A 31 0.54 -3.85 -11.32
CA TYR A 31 0.30 -3.64 -12.76
C TYR A 31 1.31 -2.68 -13.40
N GLY A 32 1.60 -1.56 -12.76
CA GLY A 32 2.50 -0.53 -13.30
C GLY A 32 3.95 -1.01 -13.38
N CYS A 33 4.51 -1.65 -12.36
CA CYS A 33 5.86 -2.24 -12.50
C CYS A 33 5.86 -3.41 -13.48
N ALA A 34 4.82 -4.25 -13.52
CA ALA A 34 4.76 -5.36 -14.47
C ALA A 34 4.64 -4.91 -15.94
N ILE A 35 4.00 -3.76 -16.22
CA ILE A 35 3.77 -3.24 -17.57
C ILE A 35 4.87 -2.26 -18.02
N LEU A 36 5.26 -1.28 -17.19
CA LEU A 36 6.27 -0.28 -17.55
C LEU A 36 7.69 -0.83 -17.57
N PHE A 37 8.03 -1.74 -16.65
CA PHE A 37 9.35 -2.35 -16.63
C PHE A 37 9.45 -3.59 -17.52
N ARG A 38 8.37 -4.02 -18.18
CA ARG A 38 8.37 -5.18 -19.09
C ARG A 38 9.50 -5.17 -20.13
N PRO A 39 9.81 -4.05 -20.85
CA PRO A 39 10.94 -4.02 -21.78
C PRO A 39 12.31 -3.94 -21.08
N LEU A 40 12.39 -3.39 -19.87
CA LEU A 40 13.64 -3.27 -19.10
C LEU A 40 14.03 -4.58 -18.40
N LEU A 41 13.02 -5.39 -18.05
CA LEU A 41 13.13 -6.62 -17.24
C LEU A 41 13.14 -7.90 -18.07
N ALA A 42 12.62 -7.88 -19.30
CA ALA A 42 12.62 -9.05 -20.20
C ALA A 42 14.03 -9.54 -20.58
N GLY A 43 15.08 -8.75 -20.34
CA GLY A 43 16.48 -9.11 -20.59
C GLY A 43 17.21 -9.75 -19.41
N ILE A 44 16.64 -9.76 -18.20
CA ILE A 44 17.32 -10.25 -17.00
C ILE A 44 16.61 -11.52 -16.50
N PRO A 45 17.13 -12.72 -16.75
CA PRO A 45 16.54 -13.94 -16.21
C PRO A 45 16.80 -14.01 -14.71
N VAL A 46 15.74 -14.16 -13.91
CA VAL A 46 15.82 -14.44 -12.47
C VAL A 46 15.17 -15.78 -12.20
N GLY A 47 15.97 -16.73 -11.69
CA GLY A 47 15.49 -18.07 -11.35
C GLY A 47 14.98 -18.92 -12.53
N GLY A 48 15.38 -18.60 -13.77
CA GLY A 48 14.99 -19.34 -14.97
C GLY A 48 13.69 -18.89 -15.65
N THR A 49 13.07 -17.80 -15.17
CA THR A 49 11.85 -17.20 -15.76
C THR A 49 12.01 -15.69 -15.94
N ASP A 50 11.14 -15.10 -16.77
CA ASP A 50 11.14 -13.67 -17.06
C ASP A 50 10.91 -12.85 -15.77
N LEU A 51 11.75 -11.85 -15.50
CA LEU A 51 11.70 -11.06 -14.25
C LEU A 51 10.34 -10.35 -14.09
N GLY A 52 9.67 -10.02 -15.20
CA GLY A 52 8.32 -9.48 -15.18
C GLY A 52 7.30 -10.45 -14.55
N PHE A 53 7.47 -11.75 -14.77
CA PHE A 53 6.63 -12.80 -14.17
C PHE A 53 6.90 -12.98 -12.68
N TRP A 54 8.18 -12.94 -12.29
CA TRP A 54 8.58 -12.97 -10.88
C TRP A 54 8.00 -11.77 -10.11
N PHE A 55 8.00 -10.58 -10.72
CA PHE A 55 7.45 -9.38 -10.10
C PHE A 55 5.92 -9.43 -9.95
N ALA A 56 5.22 -10.04 -10.92
CA ALA A 56 3.78 -10.22 -10.85
C ALA A 56 3.35 -11.07 -9.64
N GLN A 57 4.17 -12.05 -9.24
CA GLN A 57 3.84 -12.99 -8.16
C GLN A 57 4.54 -12.63 -6.83
N GLN A 58 5.88 -12.66 -6.80
CA GLN A 58 6.67 -12.37 -5.60
C GLN A 58 6.80 -10.86 -5.34
N GLY A 59 6.85 -10.04 -6.40
CA GLY A 59 6.83 -8.58 -6.24
C GLY A 59 5.53 -8.09 -5.60
N SER A 60 4.38 -8.68 -5.97
CA SER A 60 3.08 -8.35 -5.39
C SER A 60 3.00 -8.68 -3.89
N ILE A 61 3.47 -9.87 -3.48
CA ILE A 61 3.42 -10.25 -2.05
C ILE A 61 4.35 -9.39 -1.19
N LEU A 62 5.56 -9.09 -1.68
CA LEU A 62 6.51 -8.23 -0.97
C LEU A 62 5.97 -6.81 -0.82
N THR A 63 5.37 -6.27 -1.89
CA THR A 63 4.71 -4.97 -1.85
C THR A 63 3.56 -4.95 -0.85
N PHE A 64 2.76 -6.01 -0.81
CA PHE A 64 1.67 -6.13 0.15
C PHE A 64 2.16 -6.10 1.60
N ILE A 65 3.25 -6.80 1.92
CA ILE A 65 3.88 -6.75 3.25
C ILE A 65 4.37 -5.34 3.58
N VAL A 66 5.08 -4.68 2.66
CA VAL A 66 5.55 -3.30 2.85
C VAL A 66 4.39 -2.33 3.08
N LEU A 67 3.28 -2.50 2.35
CA LEU A 67 2.07 -1.71 2.51
C LEU A 67 1.41 -1.92 3.88
N ILE A 68 1.41 -3.14 4.42
CA ILE A 68 0.90 -3.41 5.78
C ILE A 68 1.74 -2.64 6.81
N PHE A 69 3.06 -2.72 6.74
CA PHE A 69 3.93 -1.98 7.66
C PHE A 69 3.75 -0.47 7.52
N PHE A 70 3.66 0.04 6.29
CA PHE A 70 3.41 1.45 6.02
C PHE A 70 2.05 1.91 6.56
N TYR A 71 1.00 1.11 6.36
CA TYR A 71 -0.33 1.35 6.90
C TYR A 71 -0.29 1.39 8.44
N ALA A 72 0.31 0.39 9.08
CA ALA A 72 0.43 0.34 10.54
C ALA A 72 1.16 1.56 11.10
N TRP A 73 2.27 1.97 10.47
CA TRP A 73 3.01 3.17 10.88
C TRP A 73 2.19 4.45 10.66
N LYS A 74 1.48 4.55 9.54
CA LYS A 74 0.60 5.69 9.24
C LYS A 74 -0.60 5.75 10.18
N MET A 75 -1.15 4.61 10.58
CA MET A 75 -2.26 4.52 11.51
C MET A 75 -1.83 4.91 12.91
N ASN A 76 -0.66 4.45 13.38
CA ASN A 76 -0.06 4.95 14.64
C ASN A 76 0.12 6.48 14.62
N LYS A 77 0.59 7.04 13.51
CA LYS A 77 0.73 8.50 13.37
C LYS A 77 -0.62 9.23 13.30
N LEU A 78 -1.67 8.56 12.81
CA LEU A 78 -3.02 9.09 12.79
C LEU A 78 -3.62 9.09 14.20
N ASP A 79 -3.46 7.99 14.94
CA ASP A 79 -3.90 7.85 16.33
C ASP A 79 -3.20 8.88 17.25
N GLU A 80 -1.90 9.10 17.07
CA GLU A 80 -1.15 10.16 17.77
C GLU A 80 -1.73 11.55 17.48
N LYS A 81 -2.11 11.82 16.22
CA LYS A 81 -2.66 13.11 15.79
C LYS A 81 -4.06 13.38 16.33
N PHE A 82 -4.85 12.33 16.55
CA PHE A 82 -6.17 12.43 17.16
C PHE A 82 -6.14 12.26 18.69
N GLY A 83 -4.96 12.12 19.31
CA GLY A 83 -4.82 12.01 20.76
C GLY A 83 -5.44 10.75 21.35
N LEU A 84 -5.59 9.69 20.54
CA LEU A 84 -6.07 8.37 20.96
C LEU A 84 -4.95 7.48 21.51
N GLY A 85 -3.71 7.98 21.53
CA GLY A 85 -2.64 7.37 22.32
C GLY A 85 -2.78 7.80 23.77
N GLU A 86 -3.17 6.87 24.64
CA GLU A 86 -2.77 6.93 26.06
C GLU A 86 -1.24 6.84 26.20
#